data_AF-A0A3C7VY63-F1
#
_entry.id   AF-A0A3C7VY63-F1
#
_cell.length_a   1.000
_cell.length_b   1.000
_cell.length_c   1.000
_cell.angle_alpha   90.00
_cell.angle_beta   90.00
_cell.angle_gamma   90.00
#
_symmetry.space_group_name_H-M   'P 1'
#
loop_
_entity.id
_entity.type
_entity.pdbx_description
1 polymer ?
#
loop_
_entity_poly.entity_id
_entity_poly.type
_entity_poly.pdbx_seq_one_letter_code
_entity_poly.pdbx_strand_id
1 'polypeptide(L)'
;LLAGFVPALPPDLPVPGEADPRVATSSVIAMVGAAIAPAALLGLPYMCADAGSGRDELRRAFWQSVLNLGFVFGAYAFFVLVAGAFALYPMADHASFADVGQASAVLRAALPERLAFLGPVIFSLGLFTAAMTTLVVAAQVTIYFMLDMAGKPWRFTADNRRYHRLLTVFVLGAAALAPFWDFPALLKVILLMGVNVVAIPLVYVIVLALANSRAVMGEFRAEWWRNVFLGLGLAVSIALAIDKAPLYYRMLLG
;
A
#
# COMPACT_ATOMS: atom_id res chain seq x y z
N LEU A 1 -22.57 12.87 2.84
CA LEU A 1 -21.12 13.07 2.68
C LEU A 1 -20.48 13.75 3.90
N LEU A 2 -20.91 14.97 4.28
CA LEU A 2 -20.29 15.70 5.42
C LEU A 2 -20.32 14.95 6.77
N ALA A 3 -21.37 14.16 7.04
CA ALA A 3 -21.44 13.32 8.23
C ALA A 3 -20.35 12.24 8.30
N GLY A 4 -19.79 11.81 7.15
CA GLY A 4 -18.71 10.82 7.10
C GLY A 4 -17.33 11.36 7.47
N PHE A 5 -17.17 12.68 7.64
CA PHE A 5 -15.94 13.29 8.14
C PHE A 5 -15.88 13.31 9.68
N VAL A 6 -17.01 13.05 10.35
CA VAL A 6 -17.03 12.91 11.80
C VAL A 6 -16.49 11.51 12.12
N PRO A 7 -15.39 11.37 12.88
CA PRO A 7 -14.86 10.06 13.25
C PRO A 7 -15.90 9.28 14.04
N ALA A 8 -16.48 8.27 13.41
CA ALA A 8 -17.45 7.36 14.00
C ALA A 8 -17.21 5.97 13.46
N LEU A 9 -17.40 4.97 14.31
CA LEU A 9 -17.41 3.57 13.88
C LEU A 9 -18.79 3.29 13.25
N PRO A 10 -18.85 2.94 11.96
CA PRO A 10 -20.10 2.54 11.35
C PRO A 10 -20.56 1.17 11.91
N PRO A 11 -21.85 0.85 11.83
CA PRO A 11 -22.35 -0.46 12.22
C PRO A 11 -21.80 -1.56 11.29
N ASP A 12 -21.70 -2.78 11.82
CA ASP A 12 -21.32 -3.95 11.02
C ASP A 12 -22.36 -4.23 9.93
N LEU A 13 -21.87 -4.65 8.76
CA LEU A 13 -22.71 -4.81 7.57
C LEU A 13 -23.07 -6.29 7.37
N PRO A 14 -24.35 -6.69 7.43
CA PRO A 14 -24.75 -8.07 7.16
C PRO A 14 -24.45 -8.46 5.71
N VAL A 15 -23.89 -9.65 5.51
CA VAL A 15 -23.59 -10.19 4.18
C VAL A 15 -24.66 -11.23 3.82
N PRO A 16 -25.38 -11.07 2.69
CA PRO A 16 -26.38 -12.04 2.27
C PRO A 16 -25.77 -13.44 2.10
N GLY A 17 -26.29 -14.42 2.86
CA GLY A 17 -25.85 -15.82 2.77
C GLY A 17 -24.67 -16.22 3.66
N GLU A 18 -24.11 -15.29 4.45
CA GLU A 18 -23.09 -15.59 5.46
C GLU A 18 -23.64 -15.41 6.88
N ALA A 19 -23.17 -16.23 7.82
CA ALA A 19 -23.57 -16.16 9.23
C ALA A 19 -22.92 -15.00 9.98
N ASP A 20 -21.72 -14.58 9.55
CA ASP A 20 -20.96 -13.51 10.16
C ASP A 20 -21.08 -12.21 9.33
N PRO A 21 -21.31 -11.05 9.97
CA PRO A 21 -21.35 -9.77 9.27
C PRO A 21 -19.93 -9.30 8.91
N ARG A 22 -19.84 -8.41 7.91
CA ARG A 22 -18.61 -7.69 7.60
C ARG A 22 -18.36 -6.64 8.69
N VAL A 23 -17.38 -6.92 9.53
CA VAL A 23 -17.05 -6.09 10.70
C VAL A 23 -16.45 -4.76 10.25
N ALA A 24 -17.05 -3.65 10.71
CA ALA A 24 -16.66 -2.29 10.36
C ALA A 24 -15.24 -1.96 10.84
N THR A 25 -14.92 -2.32 12.09
CA THR A 25 -13.59 -2.10 12.68
C THR A 25 -12.51 -2.82 11.88
N SER A 26 -12.71 -4.08 11.50
CA SER A 26 -11.74 -4.84 10.70
C SER A 26 -11.53 -4.25 9.30
N SER A 27 -12.57 -3.63 8.72
CA SER A 27 -12.47 -2.92 7.43
C SER A 27 -11.66 -1.63 7.54
N VAL A 28 -11.91 -0.80 8.56
CA VAL A 28 -11.13 0.41 8.84
C VAL A 28 -9.67 0.08 9.12
N ILE A 29 -9.45 -0.92 9.96
CA ILE A 29 -8.15 -1.50 10.28
C ILE A 29 -7.47 -1.94 8.96
N ALA A 30 -8.11 -2.77 8.14
CA ALA A 30 -7.55 -3.21 6.85
C ALA A 30 -7.15 -2.05 5.93
N MET A 31 -7.98 -0.99 5.85
CA MET A 31 -7.67 0.19 5.05
C MET A 31 -6.42 0.92 5.56
N VAL A 32 -6.29 1.10 6.88
CA VAL A 32 -5.10 1.71 7.49
C VAL A 32 -3.85 0.86 7.23
N GLY A 33 -3.96 -0.46 7.37
CA GLY A 33 -2.86 -1.38 7.09
C GLY A 33 -2.43 -1.37 5.62
N ALA A 34 -3.38 -1.30 4.69
CA ALA A 34 -3.11 -1.24 3.25
C ALA A 34 -2.50 0.10 2.80
N ALA A 35 -2.74 1.19 3.54
CA ALA A 35 -2.15 2.50 3.26
C ALA A 35 -0.64 2.56 3.57
N ILE A 36 -0.12 1.63 4.37
CA ILE A 36 1.28 1.62 4.81
C ILE A 36 2.05 0.53 4.06
N ALA A 37 2.90 0.95 3.13
CA ALA A 37 3.79 0.04 2.40
C ALA A 37 5.21 0.05 3.02
N PRO A 38 5.69 -1.08 3.58
CA PRO A 38 7.03 -1.21 4.15
C PRO A 38 8.14 -0.78 3.16
N ALA A 39 8.02 -1.21 1.91
CA ALA A 39 8.96 -0.88 0.85
C ALA A 39 8.99 0.63 0.54
N ALA A 40 7.85 1.32 0.62
CA ALA A 40 7.82 2.77 0.41
C ALA A 40 8.51 3.51 1.57
N LEU A 41 8.27 3.09 2.82
CA LEU A 41 8.87 3.72 4.01
C LEU A 41 10.40 3.61 4.01
N LEU A 42 10.94 2.44 3.69
CA LEU A 42 12.39 2.22 3.65
C LEU A 42 13.03 2.62 2.32
N GLY A 43 12.27 2.61 1.22
CA GLY A 43 12.75 2.92 -0.13
C GLY A 43 12.82 4.41 -0.43
N LEU A 44 11.94 5.23 0.15
CA LEU A 44 11.90 6.67 -0.10
C LEU A 44 13.25 7.37 0.19
N PRO A 45 13.97 7.07 1.29
CA PRO A 45 15.32 7.61 1.50
C PRO A 45 16.32 7.25 0.39
N TYR A 46 16.27 6.02 -0.14
CA TYR A 46 17.13 5.61 -1.26
C TYR A 46 16.77 6.38 -2.53
N MET A 47 15.48 6.57 -2.82
CA MET A 47 15.03 7.34 -3.98
C MET A 47 15.44 8.81 -3.88
N CYS A 48 15.34 9.43 -2.71
CA CYS A 48 15.83 10.80 -2.48
C CYS A 48 17.36 10.89 -2.66
N ALA A 49 18.11 9.91 -2.13
CA ALA A 49 19.56 9.87 -2.26
C ALA A 49 20.02 9.59 -3.71
N ASP A 50 19.25 8.80 -4.47
CA ASP A 50 19.48 8.55 -5.89
C ASP A 50 19.20 9.79 -6.74
N ALA A 51 18.15 10.55 -6.41
CA ALA A 51 17.85 11.85 -7.02
C ALA A 51 18.89 12.94 -6.71
N GLY A 52 19.88 12.64 -5.86
CA GLY A 52 20.95 13.56 -5.49
C GLY A 52 20.56 14.60 -4.44
N SER A 53 19.45 14.40 -3.72
CA SER A 53 19.02 15.36 -2.70
C SER A 53 20.06 15.52 -1.59
N GLY A 54 20.41 16.77 -1.32
CA GLY A 54 21.37 17.17 -0.29
C GLY A 54 20.73 17.40 1.08
N ARG A 55 21.58 17.65 2.08
CA ARG A 55 21.14 17.96 3.46
C ARG A 55 20.29 19.23 3.54
N ASP A 56 20.58 20.21 2.70
CA ASP A 56 19.88 21.51 2.71
C ASP A 56 18.44 21.40 2.20
N GLU A 57 18.10 20.31 1.51
CA GLU A 57 16.77 20.07 0.97
C GLU A 57 15.85 19.30 1.92
N LEU A 58 16.32 18.85 3.09
CA LEU A 58 15.55 17.99 4.01
C LEU A 58 14.17 18.57 4.37
N ARG A 59 14.10 19.88 4.63
CA ARG A 59 12.82 20.55 4.94
C ARG A 59 11.89 20.56 3.73
N ARG A 60 12.42 20.76 2.52
CA ARG A 60 11.66 20.74 1.27
C ARG A 60 11.17 19.32 0.96
N ALA A 61 12.04 18.33 1.08
CA ALA A 61 11.71 16.92 0.89
C ALA A 61 10.64 16.44 1.88
N PHE A 62 10.68 16.89 3.13
CA PHE A 62 9.65 16.62 4.12
C PHE A 62 8.29 17.17 3.68
N TRP A 63 8.22 18.46 3.30
CA TRP A 63 6.95 19.06 2.87
C TRP A 63 6.44 18.49 1.55
N GLN A 64 7.33 18.14 0.62
CA GLN A 64 6.96 17.39 -0.59
C GLN A 64 6.35 16.04 -0.25
N SER A 65 6.91 15.33 0.73
CA SER A 65 6.35 14.05 1.20
C SER A 65 4.99 14.23 1.85
N VAL A 66 4.81 15.25 2.70
CA VAL A 66 3.52 15.57 3.32
C VAL A 66 2.46 15.93 2.26
N LEU A 67 2.82 16.72 1.26
CA LEU A 67 1.90 17.08 0.18
C LEU A 67 1.56 15.88 -0.71
N ASN A 68 2.56 15.11 -1.16
CA ASN A 68 2.34 14.02 -2.10
C ASN A 68 1.71 12.79 -1.42
N LEU A 69 2.31 12.28 -0.34
CA LEU A 69 1.84 11.06 0.34
C LEU A 69 0.73 11.35 1.35
N GLY A 70 0.69 12.54 1.94
CA GLY A 70 -0.38 12.92 2.86
C GLY A 70 -1.60 13.44 2.11
N PHE A 71 -1.46 14.58 1.45
CA PHE A 71 -2.62 15.29 0.87
C PHE A 71 -3.08 14.69 -0.46
N VAL A 72 -2.21 14.55 -1.46
CA VAL A 72 -2.60 14.09 -2.80
C VAL A 72 -3.06 12.63 -2.76
N PHE A 73 -2.27 11.75 -2.15
CA PHE A 73 -2.66 10.35 -1.97
C PHE A 73 -3.92 10.19 -1.09
N GLY A 74 -4.03 10.96 -0.01
CA GLY A 74 -5.21 10.96 0.85
C GLY A 74 -6.48 11.44 0.12
N ALA A 75 -6.38 12.52 -0.66
CA ALA A 75 -7.47 13.01 -1.49
C ALA A 75 -7.87 11.99 -2.57
N TYR A 76 -6.89 11.36 -3.22
CA TYR A 76 -7.13 10.27 -4.16
C TYR A 76 -7.88 9.10 -3.50
N ALA A 77 -7.41 8.61 -2.36
CA ALA A 77 -8.05 7.54 -1.61
C ALA A 77 -9.49 7.91 -1.20
N PHE A 78 -9.72 9.15 -0.77
CA PHE A 78 -11.05 9.67 -0.47
C PHE A 78 -11.97 9.65 -1.70
N PHE A 79 -11.51 10.12 -2.86
CA PHE A 79 -12.32 10.10 -4.08
C PHE A 79 -12.65 8.68 -4.53
N VAL A 80 -11.69 7.75 -4.45
CA VAL A 80 -11.93 6.34 -4.76
C VAL A 80 -12.96 5.74 -3.81
N LEU A 81 -12.85 6.01 -2.52
CA LEU A 81 -13.81 5.53 -1.52
C LEU A 81 -15.22 6.09 -1.78
N VAL A 82 -15.34 7.40 -2.03
CA VAL A 82 -16.64 8.05 -2.29
C VAL A 82 -17.26 7.57 -3.60
N ALA A 83 -16.46 7.46 -4.68
CA ALA A 83 -16.93 6.96 -5.96
C ALA A 83 -17.37 5.49 -5.87
N GLY A 84 -16.58 4.66 -5.19
CA GLY A 84 -16.92 3.27 -4.91
C GLY A 84 -18.20 3.13 -4.09
N ALA A 85 -18.30 3.87 -2.98
CA ALA A 85 -19.50 3.87 -2.15
C ALA A 85 -20.74 4.34 -2.93
N PHE A 86 -20.66 5.47 -3.66
CA PHE A 86 -21.81 5.98 -4.40
C PHE A 86 -22.29 5.02 -5.50
N ALA A 87 -21.36 4.37 -6.20
CA ALA A 87 -21.68 3.47 -7.30
C ALA A 87 -22.13 2.07 -6.85
N LEU A 88 -21.51 1.53 -5.79
CA LEU A 88 -21.72 0.15 -5.36
C LEU A 88 -22.74 0.02 -4.24
N TYR A 89 -22.82 0.97 -3.31
CA TYR A 89 -23.73 0.88 -2.15
C TYR A 89 -25.22 0.71 -2.52
N PRO A 90 -25.74 1.30 -3.61
CA PRO A 90 -27.13 1.07 -4.01
C PRO A 90 -27.44 -0.35 -4.53
N MET A 91 -26.42 -1.19 -4.77
CA MET A 91 -26.60 -2.55 -5.28
C MET A 91 -27.05 -3.51 -4.16
N ALA A 92 -27.92 -4.48 -4.48
CA ALA A 92 -28.46 -5.43 -3.51
C ALA A 92 -27.36 -6.27 -2.81
N ASP A 93 -26.30 -6.59 -3.54
CA ASP A 93 -25.18 -7.43 -3.10
C ASP A 93 -23.92 -6.63 -2.73
N HIS A 94 -24.06 -5.35 -2.37
CA HIS A 94 -22.92 -4.46 -2.13
C HIS A 94 -21.94 -4.96 -1.03
N ALA A 95 -22.41 -5.82 -0.13
CA ALA A 95 -21.63 -6.40 0.94
C ALA A 95 -20.78 -7.60 0.50
N SER A 96 -21.13 -8.29 -0.58
CA SER A 96 -20.53 -9.59 -0.99
C SER A 96 -19.46 -9.47 -2.07
N PHE A 97 -19.10 -8.25 -2.49
CA PHE A 97 -18.03 -8.06 -3.47
C PHE A 97 -16.69 -8.59 -2.95
N ALA A 98 -16.10 -9.50 -3.74
CA ALA A 98 -14.87 -10.22 -3.40
C ALA A 98 -13.82 -10.18 -4.53
N ASP A 99 -14.20 -9.79 -5.75
CA ASP A 99 -13.30 -9.82 -6.92
C ASP A 99 -13.15 -8.45 -7.62
N VAL A 100 -11.98 -8.26 -8.23
CA VAL A 100 -11.60 -7.09 -9.02
C VAL A 100 -12.50 -6.91 -10.23
N GLY A 101 -13.00 -8.01 -10.82
CA GLY A 101 -13.98 -7.95 -11.91
C GLY A 101 -15.29 -7.27 -11.47
N GLN A 102 -15.73 -7.52 -10.24
CA GLN A 102 -16.92 -6.89 -9.66
C GLN A 102 -16.67 -5.41 -9.33
N ALA A 103 -15.44 -5.05 -8.93
CA ALA A 103 -15.06 -3.65 -8.70
C ALA A 103 -15.17 -2.77 -9.97
N SER A 104 -15.06 -3.36 -11.17
CA SER A 104 -15.27 -2.63 -12.43
C SER A 104 -16.71 -2.10 -12.60
N ALA A 105 -17.67 -2.62 -11.82
CA ALA A 105 -19.05 -2.14 -11.81
C ALA A 105 -19.17 -0.69 -11.35
N VAL A 106 -18.19 -0.17 -10.58
CA VAL A 106 -18.13 1.24 -10.16
C VAL A 106 -18.20 2.17 -11.37
N LEU A 107 -17.40 1.90 -12.41
CA LEU A 107 -17.36 2.74 -13.61
C LEU A 107 -18.55 2.50 -14.53
N ARG A 108 -19.15 1.30 -14.53
CA ARG A 108 -20.39 1.04 -15.26
C ARG A 108 -21.55 1.88 -14.70
N ALA A 109 -21.67 1.96 -13.39
CA ALA A 109 -22.72 2.74 -12.73
C ALA A 109 -22.48 4.26 -12.77
N ALA A 110 -21.22 4.69 -12.90
CA ALA A 110 -20.87 6.12 -12.97
C ALA A 110 -20.96 6.72 -14.40
N LEU A 111 -20.89 5.89 -15.45
CA LEU A 111 -20.96 6.34 -16.84
C LEU A 111 -22.41 6.43 -17.35
N PRO A 112 -22.73 7.35 -18.27
CA PRO A 112 -24.02 7.34 -18.97
C PRO A 112 -24.26 5.99 -19.65
N GLU A 113 -25.51 5.52 -19.74
CA GLU A 113 -25.84 4.19 -20.30
C GLU A 113 -25.19 3.90 -21.66
N ARG A 114 -25.06 4.93 -22.50
CA ARG A 114 -24.43 4.84 -23.83
C ARG A 114 -22.93 4.54 -23.79
N LEU A 115 -22.25 4.83 -22.68
CA LEU A 115 -20.82 4.60 -22.47
C LEU A 115 -20.53 3.54 -21.41
N ALA A 116 -21.55 3.00 -20.73
CA ALA A 116 -21.37 2.02 -19.65
C ALA A 116 -20.58 0.77 -20.11
N PHE A 117 -20.64 0.41 -21.39
CA PHE A 117 -19.86 -0.69 -21.97
C PHE A 117 -18.34 -0.47 -21.89
N LEU A 118 -17.88 0.79 -21.85
CA LEU A 118 -16.45 1.13 -21.72
C LEU A 118 -15.97 1.08 -20.26
N GLY A 119 -16.88 1.05 -19.28
CA GLY A 119 -16.55 1.07 -17.85
C GLY A 119 -15.49 0.03 -17.45
N PRO A 120 -15.65 -1.26 -17.80
CA PRO A 120 -14.64 -2.28 -17.51
C PRO A 120 -13.31 -2.04 -18.18
N VAL A 121 -13.31 -1.59 -19.44
CA VAL A 121 -12.08 -1.34 -20.20
C VAL A 121 -11.27 -0.22 -19.55
N ILE A 122 -11.94 0.88 -19.18
CA ILE A 122 -11.30 2.02 -18.49
C ILE A 122 -10.80 1.58 -17.11
N PHE A 123 -11.58 0.80 -16.36
CA PHE A 123 -11.19 0.29 -15.05
C PHE A 123 -9.95 -0.60 -15.15
N SER A 124 -9.96 -1.57 -16.06
CA SER A 124 -8.84 -2.49 -16.28
C SER A 124 -7.59 -1.76 -16.76
N LEU A 125 -7.73 -0.74 -17.62
CA LEU A 125 -6.59 0.08 -18.05
C LEU A 125 -5.99 0.88 -16.87
N GLY A 126 -6.84 1.46 -16.02
CA GLY A 126 -6.42 2.15 -14.81
C GLY A 126 -5.70 1.22 -13.84
N LEU A 127 -6.28 0.04 -13.58
CA LEU A 127 -5.69 -1.00 -12.73
C LEU A 127 -4.34 -1.48 -13.29
N PHE A 128 -4.26 -1.73 -14.60
CA PHE A 128 -3.02 -2.11 -15.27
C PHE A 128 -1.94 -1.04 -15.09
N THR A 129 -2.29 0.24 -15.30
CA THR A 129 -1.36 1.35 -15.15
C THR A 129 -0.87 1.48 -13.70
N ALA A 130 -1.75 1.33 -12.71
CA ALA A 130 -1.39 1.35 -11.29
C ALA A 130 -0.47 0.17 -10.89
N ALA A 131 -0.75 -1.02 -11.43
CA ALA A 131 0.09 -2.20 -11.21
C ALA A 131 1.49 -2.01 -11.82
N MET A 132 1.57 -1.47 -13.04
CA MET A 132 2.84 -1.21 -13.71
C MET A 132 3.71 -0.19 -12.98
N THR A 133 3.14 0.92 -12.51
CA THR A 133 3.91 1.93 -11.76
C THR A 133 4.42 1.38 -10.43
N THR A 134 3.60 0.58 -9.74
CA THR A 134 3.99 -0.07 -8.49
C THR A 134 5.07 -1.12 -8.70
N LEU A 135 4.97 -1.94 -9.76
CA LEU A 135 5.98 -2.93 -10.11
C LEU A 135 7.34 -2.28 -10.34
N VAL A 136 7.39 -1.16 -11.08
CA VAL A 136 8.64 -0.45 -11.36
C VAL A 136 9.26 0.05 -10.06
N VAL A 137 8.51 0.79 -9.23
CA VAL A 137 9.04 1.35 -7.98
C VAL A 137 9.46 0.25 -7.00
N ALA A 138 8.65 -0.81 -6.86
CA ALA A 138 8.97 -1.94 -6.00
C ALA A 138 10.26 -2.64 -6.45
N ALA A 139 10.39 -2.93 -7.74
CA ALA A 139 11.60 -3.55 -8.28
C ALA A 139 12.84 -2.66 -8.06
N GLN A 140 12.73 -1.36 -8.30
CA GLN A 140 13.83 -0.41 -8.05
C GLN A 140 14.29 -0.44 -6.59
N VAL A 141 13.34 -0.33 -5.65
CA VAL A 141 13.63 -0.35 -4.21
C VAL A 141 14.24 -1.67 -3.77
N THR A 142 13.72 -2.81 -4.26
CA THR A 142 14.29 -4.12 -3.96
C THR A 142 15.74 -4.22 -4.42
N ILE A 143 16.06 -3.71 -5.61
CA ILE A 143 17.43 -3.74 -6.14
C ILE A 143 18.36 -2.82 -5.35
N TYR A 144 17.85 -1.65 -4.89
CA TYR A 144 18.60 -0.80 -3.98
C TYR A 144 19.02 -1.56 -2.73
N PHE A 145 18.09 -2.25 -2.07
CA PHE A 145 18.39 -3.05 -0.89
C PHE A 145 19.36 -4.20 -1.19
N MET A 146 19.16 -4.95 -2.28
CA MET A 146 20.02 -6.08 -2.63
C MET A 146 21.46 -5.65 -2.90
N LEU A 147 21.65 -4.55 -3.64
CA LEU A 147 22.99 -4.05 -3.97
C LEU A 147 23.65 -3.42 -2.75
N ASP A 148 22.90 -2.68 -1.93
CA ASP A 148 23.42 -2.06 -0.71
C ASP A 148 23.83 -3.10 0.33
N MET A 149 23.00 -4.14 0.56
CA MET A 149 23.35 -5.29 1.41
C MET A 149 24.60 -6.02 0.92
N ALA A 150 24.82 -6.06 -0.40
CA ALA A 150 26.02 -6.66 -0.99
C ALA A 150 27.23 -5.71 -1.03
N GLY A 151 27.14 -4.49 -0.49
CA GLY A 151 28.18 -3.47 -0.51
C GLY A 151 28.54 -2.99 -1.92
N LYS A 152 27.61 -3.09 -2.87
CA LYS A 152 27.79 -2.73 -4.28
C LYS A 152 27.13 -1.38 -4.58
N PRO A 153 27.57 -0.66 -5.63
CA PRO A 153 26.92 0.58 -6.06
C PRO A 153 25.47 0.29 -6.44
N TRP A 154 24.54 0.88 -5.70
CA TRP A 154 23.10 0.65 -5.85
C TRP A 154 22.40 1.73 -6.66
N ARG A 155 23.02 2.89 -6.86
CA ARG A 155 22.42 4.03 -7.58
C ARG A 155 22.07 3.69 -9.03
N PHE A 156 20.99 4.28 -9.52
CA PHE A 156 20.58 4.18 -10.91
C PHE A 156 21.37 5.16 -11.78
N THR A 157 22.51 4.69 -12.29
CA THR A 157 23.36 5.44 -13.24
C THR A 157 23.56 4.65 -14.51
N ALA A 158 23.73 5.33 -15.65
CA ALA A 158 23.91 4.69 -16.96
C ALA A 158 25.06 3.66 -16.97
N ASP A 159 26.11 3.90 -16.17
CA ASP A 159 27.27 3.02 -16.08
C ASP A 159 27.06 1.80 -15.17
N ASN A 160 26.01 1.78 -14.34
CA ASN A 160 25.73 0.70 -13.42
C ASN A 160 25.06 -0.49 -14.13
N ARG A 161 25.83 -1.24 -14.91
CA ARG A 161 25.38 -2.44 -15.63
C ARG A 161 24.77 -3.50 -14.72
N ARG A 162 25.21 -3.57 -13.45
CA ARG A 162 24.69 -4.54 -12.47
C ARG A 162 23.27 -4.21 -12.06
N TYR A 163 23.01 -2.94 -11.76
CA TYR A 163 21.66 -2.46 -11.48
C TYR A 163 20.71 -2.77 -12.65
N HIS A 164 21.10 -2.37 -13.86
CA HIS A 164 20.28 -2.58 -15.06
C HIS A 164 19.99 -4.06 -15.29
N ARG A 165 20.99 -4.94 -15.14
CA ARG A 165 20.80 -6.38 -15.29
C ARG A 165 19.83 -6.94 -14.24
N LEU A 166 19.99 -6.55 -12.97
CA LEU A 166 19.07 -6.96 -11.90
C LEU A 166 17.66 -6.46 -12.16
N LEU A 167 17.50 -5.21 -12.60
CA LEU A 167 16.20 -4.64 -12.96
C LEU A 167 15.54 -5.40 -14.10
N THR A 168 16.28 -5.67 -15.17
CA THR A 168 15.77 -6.47 -16.29
C THR A 168 15.38 -7.88 -15.84
N VAL A 169 16.20 -8.55 -15.02
CA VAL A 169 15.89 -9.89 -14.51
C VAL A 169 14.65 -9.88 -13.62
N PHE A 170 14.49 -8.90 -12.73
CA PHE A 170 13.31 -8.79 -11.87
C PHE A 170 12.04 -8.51 -12.68
N VAL A 171 12.08 -7.54 -13.59
CA VAL A 171 10.91 -7.16 -14.40
C VAL A 171 10.54 -8.27 -15.39
N LEU A 172 11.50 -8.80 -16.14
CA LEU A 172 11.24 -9.90 -17.09
C LEU A 172 10.92 -11.20 -16.37
N GLY A 173 11.55 -11.47 -15.23
CA GLY A 173 11.24 -12.63 -14.40
C GLY A 173 9.82 -12.57 -13.87
N ALA A 174 9.39 -11.42 -13.32
CA ALA A 174 8.01 -11.22 -12.89
C ALA A 174 7.02 -11.35 -14.06
N ALA A 175 7.33 -10.76 -15.22
CA ALA A 175 6.50 -10.87 -16.42
C ALA A 175 6.40 -12.31 -16.95
N ALA A 176 7.50 -13.07 -16.92
CA ALA A 176 7.54 -14.46 -17.34
C ALA A 176 6.81 -15.38 -16.36
N LEU A 177 6.85 -15.07 -15.06
CA LEU A 177 6.17 -15.84 -14.02
C LEU A 177 4.68 -15.49 -13.89
N ALA A 178 4.26 -14.31 -14.34
CA ALA A 178 2.88 -13.84 -14.20
C ALA A 178 1.81 -14.81 -14.76
N PRO A 179 1.98 -15.45 -15.94
CA PRO A 179 1.00 -16.42 -16.46
C PRO A 179 0.89 -17.70 -15.64
N PHE A 180 1.92 -18.03 -14.86
CA PHE A 180 1.98 -19.25 -14.04
C PHE A 180 1.39 -19.04 -12.63
N TRP A 181 1.01 -17.81 -12.29
CA TRP A 181 0.40 -17.47 -11.00
C TRP A 181 -1.12 -17.48 -11.07
N ASP A 182 -1.69 -18.68 -11.15
CA ASP A 182 -3.12 -18.91 -10.94
C ASP A 182 -3.39 -19.19 -9.46
N PHE A 183 -3.26 -18.14 -8.63
CA PHE A 183 -3.53 -18.29 -7.20
C PHE A 183 -5.03 -18.16 -6.90
N PRO A 184 -5.61 -19.10 -6.14
CA PRO A 184 -6.91 -18.90 -5.50
C PRO A 184 -6.90 -17.58 -4.72
N ALA A 185 -8.00 -16.82 -4.78
CA ALA A 185 -8.10 -15.49 -4.16
C ALA A 185 -7.63 -15.47 -2.69
N LEU A 186 -7.86 -16.58 -1.98
CA LEU A 186 -7.48 -16.78 -0.58
C LEU A 186 -5.94 -16.78 -0.37
N LEU A 187 -5.16 -17.40 -1.25
CA LEU A 187 -3.69 -17.39 -1.14
C LEU A 187 -3.11 -16.02 -1.50
N LYS A 188 -3.76 -15.26 -2.41
CA LYS A 188 -3.37 -13.87 -2.73
C LYS A 188 -3.51 -12.97 -1.52
N VAL A 189 -4.60 -13.09 -0.76
CA VAL A 189 -4.79 -12.34 0.49
C VAL A 189 -3.72 -12.73 1.52
N ILE A 190 -3.41 -14.02 1.70
CA ILE A 190 -2.40 -14.49 2.66
C ILE A 190 -0.98 -14.02 2.30
N LEU A 191 -0.55 -14.18 1.04
CA LEU A 191 0.80 -13.81 0.61
C LEU A 191 1.00 -12.29 0.58
N LEU A 192 0.04 -11.52 0.07
CA LEU A 192 0.19 -10.07 -0.08
C LEU A 192 -0.11 -9.30 1.21
N MET A 193 -1.08 -9.73 2.02
CA MET A 193 -1.49 -8.99 3.22
C MET A 193 -0.91 -9.61 4.50
N GLY A 194 -0.65 -10.92 4.55
CA GLY A 194 -0.11 -11.60 5.73
C GLY A 194 1.35 -11.25 6.01
N VAL A 195 2.18 -11.15 4.96
CA VAL A 195 3.56 -10.67 5.10
C VAL A 195 3.58 -9.22 5.61
N ASN A 196 2.69 -8.37 5.10
CA ASN A 196 2.61 -6.97 5.51
C ASN A 196 2.21 -6.80 6.99
N VAL A 197 1.38 -7.70 7.52
CA VAL A 197 1.02 -7.70 8.95
C VAL A 197 2.25 -7.82 9.86
N VAL A 198 3.25 -8.60 9.49
CA VAL A 198 4.50 -8.73 10.26
C VAL A 198 5.53 -7.67 9.85
N ALA A 199 5.60 -7.34 8.56
CA ALA A 199 6.60 -6.42 8.03
C ALA A 199 6.37 -4.97 8.49
N ILE A 200 5.12 -4.49 8.57
CA ILE A 200 4.84 -3.10 8.95
C ILE A 200 5.34 -2.78 10.37
N PRO A 201 4.99 -3.53 11.43
CA PRO A 201 5.54 -3.28 12.77
C PRO A 201 7.07 -3.32 12.81
N LEU A 202 7.68 -4.29 12.12
CA LEU A 202 9.14 -4.42 12.06
C LEU A 202 9.78 -3.17 11.43
N VAL A 203 9.22 -2.68 10.32
CA VAL A 203 9.71 -1.46 9.66
C VAL A 203 9.54 -0.25 10.56
N TYR A 204 8.43 -0.11 11.28
CA TYR A 204 8.28 0.99 12.25
C TYR A 204 9.36 0.95 13.33
N VAL A 205 9.66 -0.23 13.88
CA VAL A 205 10.74 -0.41 14.86
C VAL A 205 12.09 0.00 14.27
N ILE A 206 12.40 -0.44 13.05
CA ILE A 206 13.64 -0.08 12.35
C ILE A 206 13.72 1.44 12.15
N VAL A 207 12.65 2.07 11.65
CA VAL A 207 12.62 3.52 11.42
C VAL A 207 12.76 4.29 12.74
N LEU A 208 12.06 3.88 13.81
CA LEU A 208 12.22 4.46 15.15
C LEU A 208 13.66 4.34 15.66
N ALA A 209 14.29 3.19 15.49
CA ALA A 209 15.67 2.97 15.90
C ALA A 209 16.66 3.85 15.10
N LEU A 210 16.52 3.88 13.77
CA LEU A 210 17.39 4.67 12.88
C LEU A 210 17.20 6.17 13.08
N ALA A 211 15.96 6.64 13.18
CA ALA A 211 15.64 8.06 13.32
C ALA A 211 16.12 8.65 14.67
N ASN A 212 16.29 7.83 15.69
CA ASN A 212 16.80 8.24 17.01
C ASN A 212 18.30 7.94 17.21
N SER A 213 18.91 7.13 16.33
CA SER A 213 20.33 6.80 16.41
C SER A 213 21.23 8.00 16.06
N ARG A 214 22.14 8.38 16.96
CA ARG A 214 23.13 9.45 16.70
C ARG A 214 24.12 9.05 15.61
N ALA A 215 24.42 7.75 15.51
CA ALA A 215 25.37 7.23 14.54
C ALA A 215 24.86 7.37 13.10
N VAL A 216 23.54 7.34 12.90
CA VAL A 216 22.90 7.42 11.58
C VAL A 216 22.43 8.83 11.26
N MET A 217 21.67 9.46 12.16
CA MET A 217 21.05 10.77 11.90
C MET A 217 21.93 11.97 12.28
N GLY A 218 22.99 11.76 13.07
CA GLY A 218 23.86 12.85 13.53
C GLY A 218 23.06 13.93 14.28
N GLU A 219 22.99 15.11 13.66
CA GLU A 219 22.28 16.30 14.18
C GLU A 219 20.78 16.32 13.83
N PHE A 220 20.33 15.55 12.82
CA PHE A 220 18.96 15.54 12.31
C PHE A 220 18.04 14.53 13.00
N ARG A 221 18.20 14.37 14.31
CA ARG A 221 17.39 13.41 15.09
C ARG A 221 15.91 13.75 15.07
N ALA A 222 15.08 12.71 15.17
CA ALA A 222 13.64 12.89 15.27
C ALA A 222 13.25 13.72 16.50
N GLU A 223 12.42 14.73 16.26
CA GLU A 223 11.79 15.52 17.33
C GLU A 223 10.78 14.67 18.11
N TRP A 224 10.52 15.02 19.37
CA TRP A 224 9.64 14.25 20.26
C TRP A 224 8.25 14.01 19.65
N TRP A 225 7.67 15.00 18.97
CA TRP A 225 6.36 14.86 18.33
C TRP A 225 6.37 13.88 17.16
N ARG A 226 7.48 13.80 16.41
CA ARG A 226 7.64 12.82 15.31
C ARG A 226 7.72 11.41 15.86
N ASN A 227 8.40 11.23 16.99
CA ASN A 227 8.43 9.95 17.69
C ASN A 227 7.05 9.55 18.23
N VAL A 228 6.23 10.50 18.68
CA VAL A 228 4.83 10.23 19.05
C VAL A 228 4.03 9.72 17.83
N PHE A 229 4.15 10.35 16.66
CA PHE A 229 3.49 9.87 15.44
C PHE A 229 3.97 8.48 15.01
N LEU A 230 5.29 8.23 15.05
CA LEU A 230 5.85 6.92 14.73
C LEU A 230 5.40 5.85 15.74
N GLY A 231 5.34 6.20 17.03
CA GLY A 231 4.86 5.32 18.09
C GLY A 231 3.37 4.98 17.96
N LEU A 232 2.54 5.96 17.61
CA LEU A 232 1.12 5.73 17.30
C LEU A 232 0.97 4.83 16.07
N GLY A 233 1.74 5.06 15.01
CA GLY A 233 1.77 4.20 13.83
C GLY A 233 2.16 2.76 14.17
N LEU A 234 3.18 2.59 15.00
CA LEU A 234 3.60 1.28 15.51
C LEU A 234 2.47 0.61 16.32
N ALA A 235 1.84 1.32 17.26
CA ALA A 235 0.75 0.79 18.06
C ALA A 235 -0.44 0.32 17.19
N VAL A 236 -0.83 1.13 16.21
CA VAL A 236 -1.87 0.77 15.24
C VAL A 236 -1.46 -0.43 14.41
N SER A 237 -0.20 -0.52 13.97
CA SER A 237 0.31 -1.67 13.21
C SER A 237 0.31 -2.97 14.02
N ILE A 238 0.56 -2.90 15.33
CA ILE A 238 0.49 -4.06 16.23
C ILE A 238 -0.97 -4.47 16.44
N ALA A 239 -1.87 -3.50 16.65
CA ALA A 239 -3.30 -3.78 16.76
C ALA A 239 -3.85 -4.45 15.49
N LEU A 240 -3.44 -3.95 14.32
CA LEU A 240 -3.69 -4.54 13.00
C LEU A 240 -3.21 -5.99 12.92
N ALA A 241 -2.00 -6.24 13.37
CA ALA A 241 -1.41 -7.57 13.34
C ALA A 241 -2.17 -8.56 14.24
N ILE A 242 -2.57 -8.11 15.43
CA ILE A 242 -3.36 -8.90 16.38
C ILE A 242 -4.77 -9.20 15.83
N ASP A 243 -5.45 -8.22 15.23
CA ASP A 243 -6.80 -8.41 14.64
C ASP A 243 -6.79 -9.43 13.49
N LYS A 244 -5.75 -9.38 12.64
CA LYS A 244 -5.65 -10.23 11.46
C LYS A 244 -5.07 -11.62 11.76
N ALA A 245 -4.29 -11.78 12.84
CA ALA A 245 -3.62 -13.04 13.17
C ALA A 245 -4.57 -14.24 13.33
N PRO A 246 -5.76 -14.15 13.99
CA PRO A 246 -6.70 -15.25 14.09
C PRO A 246 -7.26 -15.70 12.74
N LEU A 247 -7.52 -14.74 11.83
CA LEU A 247 -8.01 -15.01 10.49
C LEU A 247 -6.97 -15.78 9.68
N TYR A 248 -5.70 -15.38 9.75
CA TYR A 248 -4.61 -16.12 9.13
C TYR A 248 -4.36 -17.48 9.77
N TYR A 249 -4.47 -17.58 11.10
CA TYR A 249 -4.29 -18.84 11.82
C TYR A 249 -5.34 -19.88 11.40
N ARG A 250 -6.62 -19.48 11.34
CA ARG A 250 -7.71 -20.33 10.83
C ARG A 250 -7.49 -20.70 9.37
N MET A 251 -7.15 -19.73 8.52
CA MET A 251 -6.91 -19.99 7.09
C MET A 251 -5.70 -20.90 6.81
N LEU A 252 -4.66 -20.90 7.66
CA LEU A 252 -3.45 -21.71 7.48
C LEU A 252 -3.56 -23.11 8.08
N LEU A 253 -4.35 -23.29 9.14
CA LEU A 253 -4.42 -24.55 9.89
C LEU A 253 -5.74 -25.31 9.74
N GLY A 254 -6.75 -24.71 9.09
CA GLY A 254 -8.09 -25.30 8.92
C GLY A 254 -9.04 -24.87 10.03
#